data_AF-A0A1B6NYQ9-F1
#
_entry.id   AF-A0A1B6NYQ9-F1
#
_cell.length_a   1.000
_cell.length_b   1.000
_cell.length_c   1.000
_cell.angle_alpha   90.00
_cell.angle_beta   90.00
_cell.angle_gamma   90.00
#
_symmetry.space_group_name_H-M   'P 1'
#
loop_
_entity.id
_entity.type
_entity.pdbx_description
1 polymer ?
#
loop_
_entity_poly.entity_id
_entity_poly.type
_entity_poly.pdbx_seq_one_letter_code
_entity_poly.pdbx_strand_id
1 'polypeptide(L)' 'MVVVGAGGHGLATAYYLGKNFGITDVAVIEKGWLGGGNTGRNTTIIRSNY' A
#
# COMPACT_ATOMS: atom_id res chain seq x y z
N MET A 1 -7.39 9.89 -8.76
CA MET A 1 -6.03 9.33 -8.92
C MET A 1 -6.10 7.81 -8.86
N VAL A 2 -5.29 7.07 -9.64
CA VAL A 2 -5.37 5.59 -9.69
C VAL A 2 -4.02 4.98 -9.28
N VAL A 3 -4.04 4.07 -8.32
CA VAL A 3 -2.89 3.29 -7.85
C VAL A 3 -3.08 1.85 -8.28
N VAL A 4 -2.09 1.29 -8.98
CA VAL A 4 -2.10 -0.11 -9.45
C VAL A 4 -1.23 -0.96 -8.53
N GLY A 5 -1.84 -1.97 -7.91
CA GLY A 5 -1.25 -2.86 -6.91
C GLY A 5 -1.71 -2.53 -5.50
N ALA A 6 -2.48 -3.41 -4.87
CA ALA A 6 -2.98 -3.26 -3.50
C ALA A 6 -2.15 -4.08 -2.49
N GLY A 7 -0.83 -4.01 -2.65
CA GLY A 7 0.13 -4.43 -1.61
C GLY A 7 0.36 -3.32 -0.58
N GLY A 8 1.23 -3.59 0.40
CA GLY A 8 1.54 -2.69 1.50
C GLY A 8 2.04 -1.31 1.04
N HIS A 9 2.83 -1.25 -0.03
CA HIS A 9 3.27 0.02 -0.60
C HIS A 9 2.11 0.79 -1.24
N GLY A 10 1.29 0.15 -2.09
CA GLY A 10 0.17 0.84 -2.76
C GLY A 10 -0.88 1.36 -1.77
N LEU A 11 -1.17 0.59 -0.73
CA LEU A 11 -2.07 1.00 0.35
C LEU A 11 -1.47 2.13 1.21
N ALA A 12 -0.17 2.05 1.55
CA ALA A 12 0.50 3.13 2.26
C ALA A 12 0.51 4.42 1.45
N THR A 13 0.75 4.35 0.13
CA THR A 13 0.67 5.49 -0.77
C THR A 13 -0.73 6.11 -0.76
N ALA A 14 -1.80 5.33 -0.94
CA ALA A 14 -3.17 5.83 -0.88
C ALA A 14 -3.50 6.49 0.48
N TYR A 15 -3.05 5.89 1.58
CA TYR A 15 -3.21 6.45 2.92
C TYR A 15 -2.52 7.81 3.07
N TYR A 16 -1.25 7.92 2.65
CA TYR A 16 -0.50 9.17 2.77
C TYR A 16 -1.03 10.27 1.83
N LEU A 17 -1.58 9.92 0.67
CA LEU A 17 -2.24 10.87 -0.22
C LEU A 17 -3.45 11.53 0.46
N GLY A 18 -4.31 10.74 1.09
CA GLY A 18 -5.44 11.27 1.84
C GLY A 18 -5.01 12.07 3.07
N LYS A 19 -4.10 11.50 3.87
CA LYS A 19 -3.70 12.08 5.16
C LYS A 19 -2.87 13.36 5.05
N ASN A 20 -1.89 13.38 4.16
CA ASN A 20 -0.90 14.46 4.11
C ASN A 20 -1.22 15.51 3.06
N PHE A 21 -1.92 15.11 1.98
CA PHE A 21 -2.16 15.97 0.82
C PHE A 21 -3.66 16.24 0.59
N GLY A 22 -4.56 15.67 1.39
CA GLY A 22 -6.00 15.85 1.25
C GLY A 22 -6.58 15.23 -0.02
N ILE A 23 -5.81 14.38 -0.71
CA ILE A 23 -6.24 13.72 -1.95
C ILE A 23 -6.97 12.44 -1.58
N THR A 24 -8.30 12.52 -1.52
CA THR A 24 -9.16 11.41 -1.09
C THR A 24 -9.85 10.68 -2.24
N ASP A 25 -9.92 11.31 -3.43
CA ASP A 25 -10.41 10.66 -4.65
C ASP A 25 -9.33 9.77 -5.28
N VAL A 26 -9.12 8.61 -4.63
CA VAL A 26 -8.09 7.63 -4.98
C VAL A 26 -8.71 6.25 -5.14
N ALA A 27 -8.52 5.63 -6.30
CA ALA A 27 -8.85 4.23 -6.53
C ALA A 27 -7.57 3.37 -6.47
N VAL A 28 -7.62 2.29 -5.68
CA VAL A 28 -6.55 1.27 -5.64
C VAL A 28 -7.07 -0.01 -6.29
N ILE A 29 -6.37 -0.51 -7.31
CA ILE A 29 -6.79 -1.67 -8.10
C ILE A 29 -5.76 -2.78 -7.97
N GLU A 30 -6.21 -4.02 -7.76
CA GLU A 30 -5.37 -5.21 -7.64
C GLU A 30 -5.92 -6.33 -8.54
N LYS A 31 -5.02 -7.13 -9.10
CA LYS A 31 -5.37 -8.26 -9.97
C LYS A 31 -5.96 -9.43 -9.17
N GLY A 32 -5.49 -9.63 -7.94
CA GLY A 32 -5.90 -10.71 -7.06
C GLY A 32 -6.56 -10.22 -5.77
N TRP A 33 -6.26 -10.89 -4.67
CA TRP A 33 -6.76 -10.54 -3.34
C TRP A 33 -5.91 -9.44 -2.72
N LEU A 34 -6.56 -8.50 -2.03
CA LEU A 34 -5.92 -7.40 -1.30
C LEU A 34 -4.78 -7.91 -0.40
N GLY A 35 -3.58 -7.35 -0.54
CA GLY A 35 -2.42 -7.74 0.26
C GLY A 35 -1.84 -9.14 -0.03
N GLY A 36 -2.42 -9.90 -0.98
CA GLY A 36 -2.02 -11.28 -1.29
C GLY A 36 -0.65 -11.46 -1.95
N GLY A 37 0.05 -10.35 -2.26
CA GLY A 37 1.41 -10.35 -2.80
C GLY A 37 2.48 -10.56 -1.72
N ASN A 38 3.61 -9.85 -1.82
CA ASN A 38 4.71 -9.97 -0.85
C ASN A 38 4.35 -9.45 0.55
N THR A 39 3.36 -8.56 0.65
CA THR A 39 2.89 -8.02 1.92
C THR A 39 2.27 -9.11 2.81
N GLY A 40 1.56 -10.08 2.25
CA GLY A 40 1.03 -11.23 3.00
C GLY A 40 2.01 -12.40 3.16
N ARG A 41 3.24 -12.30 2.63
CA ARG A 41 4.20 -13.42 2.56
C ARG A 41 5.59 -13.10 3.11
N ASN A 42 5.76 -11.96 3.77
CA ASN A 42 7.03 -11.61 4.42
C ASN A 42 7.12 -12.24 5.82
N THR A 43 8.33 -12.30 6.37
CA THR A 43 8.60 -12.84 7.72
C THR A 43 8.40 -11.81 8.83
N THR A 44 7.77 -10.67 8.53
CA THR A 44 7.42 -9.58 9.46
C THR A 44 8.58 -8.97 10.25
N ILE A 45 9.83 -9.24 9.87
CA ILE A 45 11.00 -8.66 10.51
C ILE A 45 11.11 -7.19 10.07
N ILE A 46 11.06 -6.29 11.06
CA ILE A 46 11.33 -4.86 10.87
C ILE A 46 12.59 -4.51 11.66
N ARG A 47 13.57 -3.92 10.99
CA ARG A 47 14.84 -3.47 11.57
C ARG A 47 15.31 -2.21 10.87
N SER A 48 15.97 -1.34 11.61
CA SER A 48 16.63 -0.14 11.08
C SER A 48 18.02 -0.04 11.72
N ASN A 49 18.80 -1.12 11.60
CA ASN A 49 20.16 -1.15 12.13
C ASN A 49 20.97 -0.07 11.42
N TYR A 50 21.28 0.99 12.15
CA TYR A 50 22.36 1.94 11.84
C TYR A 50 23.71 1.29 12.11
#